data_AF-A0A7S2BJQ0-F1
#
_entry.id   AF-A0A7S2BJQ0-F1
#
_cell.length_a   1.000
_cell.length_b   1.000
_cell.length_c   1.000
_cell.angle_alpha   90.00
_cell.angle_beta   90.00
_cell.angle_gamma   90.00
#
_symmetry.space_group_name_H-M   'P 1'
#
loop_
_entity.id
_entity.type
_entity.pdbx_description
1 polymer ?
#
loop_
_entity_poly.entity_id
_entity_poly.type
_entity_poly.pdbx_seq_one_letter_code
_entity_poly.pdbx_strand_id
1 'polypeptide(L)'
;EDIASIESSHANQEAQLEAQLAERYKNAENVSWRRERAPDVPLYHGRAMPVLGVDLALVTRPRACAMALRSALKAGVRRVDTSSSAGNETTIGEAFAAAFTEDRYGVVRVHRQ
;
A
#
# COMPACT_ATOMS: atom_id res chain seq x y z
N GLU A 1 -26.88 -27.20 11.97
CA GLU A 1 -27.12 -25.76 11.84
C GLU A 1 -27.37 -25.47 10.38
N ASP A 2 -28.45 -24.73 10.06
CA ASP A 2 -28.85 -24.45 8.68
C ASP A 2 -27.89 -23.47 8.01
N ILE A 3 -27.53 -23.75 6.75
CA ILE A 3 -26.61 -22.94 5.93
C ILE A 3 -27.06 -21.47 5.87
N ALA A 4 -28.38 -21.24 5.80
CA ALA A 4 -28.97 -19.91 5.81
C ALA A 4 -28.71 -19.12 7.12
N SER A 5 -28.58 -19.81 8.25
CA SER A 5 -28.24 -19.19 9.54
C SER A 5 -26.76 -18.78 9.63
N ILE A 6 -25.89 -19.49 8.90
CA ILE A 6 -24.47 -19.18 8.83
C ILE A 6 -24.25 -17.99 7.89
N GLU A 7 -24.86 -18.00 6.72
CA GLU A 7 -24.74 -16.90 5.74
C GLU A 7 -25.26 -15.57 6.28
N SER A 8 -26.38 -15.59 7.02
CA SER A 8 -26.92 -14.39 7.67
C SER A 8 -26.05 -13.88 8.83
N SER A 9 -25.37 -14.78 9.55
CA SER A 9 -24.41 -14.42 10.60
C SER A 9 -23.16 -13.75 10.03
N HIS A 10 -22.62 -14.29 8.94
CA HIS A 10 -21.46 -13.71 8.24
C HIS A 10 -21.78 -12.33 7.65
N ALA A 11 -22.93 -12.17 7.01
CA ALA A 11 -23.38 -10.88 6.47
C ALA A 11 -23.54 -9.82 7.58
N ASN A 12 -24.06 -10.22 8.76
CA ASN A 12 -24.15 -9.33 9.92
C ASN A 12 -22.77 -8.93 10.47
N GLN A 13 -21.80 -9.85 10.49
CA GLN A 13 -20.44 -9.55 10.94
C GLN A 13 -19.71 -8.61 9.97
N GLU A 14 -19.88 -8.79 8.66
CA GLU A 14 -19.32 -7.89 7.65
C GLU A 14 -19.90 -6.48 7.77
N ALA A 15 -21.23 -6.35 7.88
CA ALA A 15 -21.88 -5.05 8.06
C ALA A 15 -21.45 -4.34 9.36
N GLN A 16 -21.25 -5.10 10.44
CA GLN A 16 -20.73 -4.57 11.71
C GLN A 16 -19.28 -4.10 11.57
N LEU A 17 -18.43 -4.85 10.87
CA LEU A 17 -17.04 -4.46 10.62
C LEU A 17 -16.96 -3.21 9.74
N GLU A 18 -17.77 -3.13 8.69
CA GLU A 18 -17.85 -1.95 7.83
C GLU A 18 -18.30 -0.70 8.60
N ALA A 19 -19.30 -0.82 9.48
CA ALA A 19 -19.75 0.26 10.33
C ALA A 19 -18.66 0.71 11.34
N GLN A 20 -17.94 -0.25 11.94
CA GLN A 20 -16.82 0.04 12.84
C GLN A 20 -15.64 0.71 12.12
N LEU A 21 -15.34 0.28 10.90
CA LEU A 21 -14.31 0.91 10.07
C LEU A 21 -14.74 2.32 9.69
N ALA A 22 -15.98 2.52 9.23
CA ALA A 22 -16.50 3.84 8.89
C ALA A 22 -16.47 4.81 10.08
N GLU A 23 -16.79 4.34 11.28
CA GLU A 23 -16.73 5.16 12.50
C GLU A 23 -15.28 5.47 12.93
N ARG A 24 -14.35 4.51 12.77
CA ARG A 24 -12.91 4.77 12.90
C ARG A 24 -12.41 5.79 11.88
N TYR A 25 -12.94 5.77 10.66
CA TYR A 25 -12.57 6.72 9.61
C TYR A 25 -13.18 8.12 9.81
N LYS A 26 -14.39 8.27 10.38
CA LYS A 26 -14.93 9.58 10.79
C LYS A 26 -14.04 10.27 11.83
N ASN A 27 -13.52 9.50 12.79
CA ASN A 27 -12.56 10.03 13.78
C ASN A 27 -11.16 10.27 13.18
N ALA A 28 -10.88 9.77 11.97
CA ALA A 28 -9.65 10.05 11.24
C ALA A 28 -9.64 11.45 10.59
N GLU A 29 -10.77 12.19 10.60
CA GLU A 29 -10.81 13.60 10.16
C GLU A 29 -9.95 14.52 11.06
N ASN A 30 -9.67 14.10 12.30
CA ASN A 30 -8.75 14.78 13.22
C ASN A 30 -7.32 14.20 13.21
N VAL A 31 -7.05 13.18 12.39
CA VAL A 31 -5.69 12.69 12.17
C VAL A 31 -5.09 13.56 11.07
N SER A 32 -4.15 14.44 11.42
CA SER A 32 -3.33 15.07 10.40
C SER A 32 -2.49 13.99 9.73
N TRP A 33 -2.95 13.47 8.59
CA TRP A 33 -2.17 12.58 7.74
C TRP A 33 -1.00 13.38 7.17
N ARG A 34 0.08 13.47 7.95
CA ARG A 34 1.33 13.97 7.42
C ARG A 34 1.82 12.93 6.43
N ARG A 35 2.05 13.35 5.19
CA ARG A 35 2.83 12.58 4.21
C ARG A 35 4.30 12.57 4.63
N GLU A 36 4.57 12.14 5.86
CA GLU A 36 5.92 12.00 6.35
C GLU A 36 6.48 10.71 5.81
N ARG A 37 7.64 10.84 5.17
CA ARG A 37 8.43 9.69 4.74
C ARG A 37 8.87 8.98 6.02
N ALA A 38 8.74 7.65 6.05
CA ALA A 38 9.32 6.88 7.13
C ALA A 38 10.84 7.16 7.21
N PRO A 39 11.42 7.19 8.43
CA PRO A 39 12.85 7.40 8.56
C PRO A 39 13.63 6.27 7.89
N ASP A 40 14.84 6.58 7.45
CA ASP A 40 15.76 5.58 6.92
C ASP A 40 16.68 5.06 8.03
N VAL A 41 17.05 3.78 7.94
CA VAL A 41 18.11 3.16 8.75
C VAL A 41 19.36 2.94 7.88
N PRO A 42 20.57 3.29 8.34
CA PRO A 42 21.79 2.96 7.61
C PRO A 42 22.05 1.45 7.64
N LEU A 43 22.36 0.89 6.47
CA LEU A 43 22.85 -0.47 6.32
C LEU A 43 24.38 -0.47 6.47
N TYR A 44 24.96 -1.64 6.75
CA TYR A 44 26.40 -1.78 7.03
C TYR A 44 27.31 -1.25 5.91
N HIS A 45 26.82 -1.26 4.66
CA HIS A 45 27.54 -0.78 3.47
C HIS A 45 27.24 0.69 3.12
N GLY A 46 26.72 1.48 4.06
CA GLY A 46 26.56 2.93 3.92
C GLY A 46 25.38 3.42 3.07
N ARG A 47 24.53 2.52 2.54
CA ARG A 47 23.23 2.91 1.95
C ARG A 47 22.18 2.95 3.06
N ALA A 48 21.18 3.80 2.91
CA ALA A 48 20.06 3.85 3.85
C ALA A 48 18.83 3.13 3.28
N MET A 49 17.98 2.60 4.16
CA MET A 49 16.78 1.85 3.81
C MET A 49 15.59 2.36 4.62
N PRO A 50 14.43 2.66 4.00
CA PRO A 50 13.24 3.06 4.76
C PRO A 50 12.81 1.96 5.73
N VAL A 51 12.60 2.31 7.00
CA VAL A 51 12.19 1.34 8.03
C VAL A 51 10.82 0.73 7.71
N LEU A 52 9.92 1.53 7.14
CA LEU A 52 8.60 1.09 6.69
C LEU A 52 8.62 0.74 5.20
N GLY A 53 8.08 -0.44 4.87
CA GLY A 53 7.87 -0.89 3.50
C GLY A 53 6.52 -1.61 3.35
N VAL A 54 6.16 -1.93 2.11
CA VAL A 54 5.01 -2.76 1.76
C VAL A 54 5.48 -4.05 1.11
N ASP A 55 4.98 -5.19 1.58
CA ASP A 55 5.17 -6.49 0.95
C ASP A 55 4.01 -6.77 -0.03
N LEU A 56 4.35 -7.12 -1.27
CA LEU A 56 3.40 -7.43 -2.33
C LEU A 56 3.46 -8.89 -2.78
N ALA A 57 4.24 -9.75 -2.13
CA ALA A 57 4.46 -11.13 -2.55
C ALA A 57 3.16 -11.96 -2.66
N LEU A 58 2.17 -11.70 -1.80
CA LEU A 58 0.89 -12.43 -1.80
C LEU A 58 -0.20 -11.76 -2.65
N VAL A 59 0.09 -10.63 -3.29
CA VAL A 59 -0.91 -9.93 -4.14
C VAL A 59 -0.84 -10.48 -5.56
N THR A 60 -1.59 -11.55 -5.80
CA THR A 60 -1.54 -12.33 -7.05
C THR A 60 -2.37 -11.76 -8.20
N ARG A 61 -3.39 -10.95 -7.91
CA ARG A 61 -4.22 -10.31 -8.95
C ARG A 61 -3.54 -9.05 -9.48
N PRO A 62 -3.22 -8.94 -10.79
CA PRO A 62 -2.42 -7.84 -11.31
C PRO A 62 -2.99 -6.44 -11.00
N ARG A 63 -4.30 -6.27 -11.20
CA ARG A 63 -4.99 -5.02 -10.90
C ARG A 63 -4.94 -4.65 -9.41
N ALA A 64 -5.08 -5.65 -8.52
CA ALA A 64 -5.00 -5.42 -7.09
C ALA A 64 -3.57 -5.05 -6.66
N CYS A 65 -2.56 -5.70 -7.25
CA CYS A 65 -1.14 -5.41 -7.01
C CYS A 65 -0.80 -3.96 -7.39
N ALA A 66 -1.18 -3.53 -8.60
CA ALA A 66 -0.97 -2.16 -9.04
C ALA A 66 -1.69 -1.13 -8.15
N MET A 67 -2.93 -1.41 -7.74
CA MET A 67 -3.69 -0.55 -6.82
C MET A 67 -3.05 -0.47 -5.43
N ALA A 68 -2.55 -1.59 -4.90
CA ALA A 68 -1.88 -1.65 -3.61
C ALA A 68 -0.58 -0.83 -3.63
N LEU A 69 0.28 -1.05 -4.63
CA LEU A 69 1.50 -0.28 -4.82
C LEU A 69 1.21 1.21 -4.92
N ARG A 70 0.26 1.59 -5.78
CA ARG A 70 -0.12 3.00 -5.99
C ARG A 70 -0.60 3.65 -4.70
N SER A 71 -1.38 2.93 -3.89
CA SER A 71 -1.88 3.41 -2.61
C SER A 71 -0.75 3.58 -1.60
N ALA A 72 0.16 2.61 -1.51
CA ALA A 72 1.35 2.69 -0.65
C ALA A 72 2.23 3.90 -1.02
N LEU A 73 2.47 4.14 -2.31
CA LEU A 73 3.25 5.30 -2.77
C LEU A 73 2.60 6.63 -2.38
N LYS A 74 1.26 6.73 -2.49
CA LYS A 74 0.48 7.92 -2.03
C LYS A 74 0.57 8.13 -0.53
N ALA A 75 0.60 7.05 0.24
CA ALA A 75 0.74 7.08 1.69
C ALA A 75 2.16 7.46 2.16
N GLY A 76 3.14 7.57 1.25
CA GLY A 76 4.51 7.96 1.58
C GLY A 76 5.49 6.79 1.72
N VAL A 77 5.05 5.55 1.47
CA VAL A 77 5.93 4.37 1.46
C VAL A 77 6.97 4.52 0.34
N ARG A 78 8.22 4.15 0.62
CA ARG A 78 9.35 4.20 -0.32
C ARG A 78 10.13 2.90 -0.44
N ARG A 79 9.71 1.86 0.27
CA ARG A 79 10.26 0.51 0.18
C ARG A 79 9.16 -0.48 -0.23
N VAL A 80 9.44 -1.28 -1.24
CA VAL A 80 8.57 -2.37 -1.70
C VAL A 80 9.37 -3.67 -1.59
N ASP A 81 8.74 -4.68 -1.01
CA ASP A 81 9.28 -6.01 -0.84
C ASP A 81 8.51 -6.99 -1.75
N THR A 82 9.25 -7.83 -2.45
CA THR A 82 8.72 -8.92 -3.29
C THR A 82 9.82 -9.97 -3.49
N SER A 83 9.46 -11.08 -4.14
CA SER A 83 10.39 -12.16 -4.48
C SER A 83 10.05 -12.77 -5.86
N SER A 84 11.04 -13.37 -6.51
CA SER A 84 10.84 -14.07 -7.78
C SER A 84 9.80 -15.19 -7.68
N SER A 85 9.72 -15.88 -6.53
CA SER A 85 8.70 -16.91 -6.27
C SER A 85 7.26 -16.37 -6.26
N ALA A 86 7.06 -15.07 -6.07
CA ALA A 86 5.73 -14.46 -6.14
C ALA A 86 5.21 -14.33 -7.58
N GLY A 87 6.09 -14.41 -8.59
CA GLY A 87 5.71 -14.36 -10.01
C GLY A 87 5.06 -13.04 -10.46
N ASN A 88 5.11 -11.98 -9.65
CA ASN A 88 4.42 -10.71 -9.90
C ASN A 88 5.38 -9.53 -10.13
N GLU A 89 6.69 -9.77 -10.27
CA GLU A 89 7.71 -8.74 -10.49
C GLU A 89 7.42 -7.87 -11.72
N THR A 90 6.97 -8.47 -12.82
CA THR A 90 6.58 -7.74 -14.04
C THR A 90 5.45 -6.75 -13.77
N THR A 91 4.39 -7.20 -13.08
CA THR A 91 3.25 -6.34 -12.71
C THR A 91 3.69 -5.21 -11.78
N ILE A 92 4.56 -5.48 -10.81
CA ILE A 92 5.10 -4.47 -9.90
C ILE A 92 5.93 -3.43 -10.70
N GLY A 93 6.77 -3.89 -11.62
CA GLY A 93 7.58 -3.04 -12.49
C GLY A 93 6.75 -2.12 -13.38
N GLU A 94 5.72 -2.66 -14.04
CA GLU A 94 4.77 -1.89 -14.86
C GLU A 94 4.02 -0.85 -14.02
N ALA A 95 3.58 -1.25 -12.81
CA ALA A 95 2.88 -0.34 -11.90
C ALA A 95 3.78 0.79 -11.38
N PHE A 96 5.08 0.52 -11.14
CA PHE A 96 6.06 1.56 -10.84
C PHE A 96 6.26 2.52 -12.01
N ALA A 97 6.44 1.98 -13.22
CA ALA A 97 6.62 2.80 -14.42
C ALA A 97 5.43 3.76 -14.60
N ALA A 98 4.21 3.24 -14.53
CA ALA A 98 2.99 4.04 -14.59
C ALA A 98 2.97 5.12 -13.49
N ALA A 99 3.25 4.75 -12.24
CA ALA A 99 3.23 5.67 -11.10
C ALA A 99 4.25 6.82 -11.21
N PHE A 100 5.41 6.60 -11.85
CA PHE A 100 6.43 7.63 -12.02
C PHE A 100 6.27 8.46 -13.30
N THR A 101 5.58 7.93 -14.31
CA THR A 101 5.22 8.70 -15.53
C THR A 101 3.99 9.59 -15.31
N GLU A 102 3.07 9.19 -14.43
CA GLU A 102 1.98 10.06 -14.01
C GLU A 102 2.54 11.17 -13.10
N ASP A 103 2.56 12.42 -13.59
CA ASP A 103 3.13 13.63 -12.98
C ASP A 103 2.41 14.11 -11.68
N ARG A 104 2.07 13.17 -10.80
CA ARG A 104 1.35 13.42 -9.53
C ARG A 104 2.07 12.90 -8.30
N TYR A 105 3.26 12.31 -8.47
CA TYR A 105 4.06 11.75 -7.38
C TYR A 105 5.36 12.51 -7.06
N GLY A 106 5.49 13.76 -7.53
CA GLY A 106 6.53 14.68 -7.09
C GLY A 106 7.93 14.27 -7.53
N VAL A 107 8.20 14.35 -8.83
CA VAL A 107 9.58 14.40 -9.31
C VAL A 107 10.13 15.78 -8.91
N VAL A 108 11.02 15.82 -7.92
CA VAL A 108 11.96 16.94 -7.80
C VAL A 108 12.84 16.86 -9.04
N ARG A 109 12.62 17.74 -10.02
CA ARG A 109 13.54 17.91 -11.15
C ARG A 109 14.87 18.37 -10.56
N VAL A 110 15.85 17.47 -10.46
CA VAL A 110 17.23 17.86 -10.19
C VAL A 110 17.74 18.53 -11.47
N HIS A 111 17.71 19.86 -11.50
CA HIS A 111 18.51 20.62 -12.46
C HIS A 111 19.98 20.34 -12.13
N ARG A 112 20.68 19.62 -13.02
CA ARG A 112 22.14 19.71 -13.05
C ARG A 112 22.50 21.09 -13.60
N GLN A 113 23.24 21.86 -12.81
CA GLN A 113 24.05 22.97 -13.31
C GLN A 113 25.26 22.41 -14.08
#